data_AF-A0A225DJP4-F1
#
_entry.id   AF-A0A225DJP4-F1
#
_cell.length_a   1.000
_cell.length_b   1.000
_cell.length_c   1.000
_cell.angle_alpha   90.00
_cell.angle_beta   90.00
_cell.angle_gamma   90.00
#
_symmetry.space_group_name_H-M   'P 1'
#
loop_
_entity.id
_entity.type
_entity.pdbx_description
1 polymer ?
#
loop_
_entity_poly.entity_id
_entity_poly.type
_entity_poly.pdbx_seq_one_letter_code
_entity_poly.pdbx_strand_id
1 'polypeptide(L)'
;MGRQSARAISIDSNVRCERIYPTEDTKRTIADLQTVGIRLNKEQAIHLARVLLAVTQEWDEIDITAYRLERRQEDGTFKITVTSLIEVQGDETGAD
;
A
#
# COMPACT_ATOMS: atom_id res chain seq x y z
N MET A 1 -11.04 -3.84 -33.83
CA MET A 1 -10.19 -3.24 -32.78
C MET A 1 -10.84 -1.95 -32.32
N GLY A 2 -11.19 -1.84 -31.04
CA GLY A 2 -11.78 -0.63 -30.46
C GLY A 2 -10.72 0.26 -29.82
N ARG A 3 -10.95 1.57 -29.78
CA ARG A 3 -10.10 2.51 -29.03
C ARG A 3 -10.46 2.42 -27.55
N GLN A 4 -9.47 2.35 -26.67
CA GLN A 4 -9.66 2.48 -25.22
C GLN A 4 -9.01 3.78 -24.73
N SER A 5 -9.66 4.43 -23.77
CA SER A 5 -9.13 5.64 -23.11
C SER A 5 -8.18 5.25 -21.99
N ALA A 6 -7.12 6.02 -21.76
CA ALA A 6 -6.21 5.83 -20.62
C ALA A 6 -6.94 5.90 -19.27
N ARG A 7 -8.05 6.67 -19.20
CA ARG A 7 -8.92 6.75 -18.01
C ARG A 7 -9.62 5.43 -17.66
N ALA A 8 -9.66 4.46 -18.57
CA ALA A 8 -10.27 3.15 -18.32
C ALA A 8 -9.32 2.16 -17.62
N ILE A 9 -8.06 2.54 -17.40
CA ILE A 9 -7.10 1.70 -16.68
C ILE A 9 -7.48 1.70 -15.20
N SER A 10 -7.92 0.55 -14.69
CA SER A 10 -8.00 0.32 -13.25
C SER A 10 -6.64 -0.14 -12.73
N ILE A 11 -6.29 0.33 -11.55
CA ILE A 11 -5.05 -0.05 -10.88
C ILE A 11 -5.41 -1.03 -9.78
N ASP A 12 -4.82 -2.21 -9.86
CA ASP A 12 -4.93 -3.20 -8.79
C ASP A 12 -4.15 -2.69 -7.56
N SER A 13 -4.87 -2.43 -6.47
CA SER A 13 -4.30 -1.97 -5.20
C SER A 13 -3.87 -3.11 -4.28
N ASN A 14 -4.05 -4.38 -4.68
CA ASN A 14 -3.67 -5.56 -3.89
C ASN A 14 -2.16 -5.83 -3.96
N VAL A 15 -1.36 -4.88 -3.50
CA VAL A 15 0.09 -5.01 -3.45
C VAL A 15 0.49 -6.03 -2.37
N ARG A 16 1.52 -6.81 -2.68
CA ARG A 16 2.06 -7.86 -1.79
C ARG A 16 3.57 -7.78 -1.67
N CYS A 17 4.11 -8.29 -0.57
CA CYS A 17 5.56 -8.46 -0.37
C CYS A 17 5.91 -9.86 0.13
N GLU A 18 7.15 -10.30 -0.11
CA GLU A 18 7.64 -11.60 0.35
C GLU A 18 7.82 -11.66 1.87
N ARG A 19 8.26 -10.55 2.48
CA ARG A 19 8.60 -10.51 3.91
C ARG A 19 8.55 -9.10 4.47
N ILE A 20 8.22 -9.01 5.75
CA ILE A 20 8.26 -7.77 6.54
C ILE A 20 9.27 -7.99 7.67
N TYR A 21 10.13 -6.99 7.89
CA TYR A 21 11.13 -6.98 8.94
C TYR A 21 10.79 -5.95 10.01
N PRO A 22 11.05 -6.28 11.28
CA PRO A 22 11.57 -7.57 11.71
C PRO A 22 10.51 -8.68 11.62
N THR A 23 10.98 -9.91 11.63
CA THR A 23 10.15 -11.11 11.61
C THR A 23 9.72 -11.48 13.02
N GLU A 24 8.68 -12.29 13.15
CA GLU A 24 8.17 -12.79 14.45
C GLU A 24 9.26 -13.51 15.26
N ASP A 25 10.25 -14.09 14.59
CA ASP A 25 11.39 -14.80 15.19
C ASP A 25 12.36 -13.86 15.93
N THR A 26 12.23 -12.54 15.76
CA THR A 26 13.07 -11.59 16.48
C THR A 26 12.64 -11.46 17.95
N LYS A 27 13.60 -11.48 18.87
CA LYS A 27 13.35 -11.19 20.29
C LYS A 27 13.21 -9.69 20.60
N ARG A 28 13.36 -8.83 19.59
CA ARG A 28 13.30 -7.37 19.73
C ARG A 28 11.85 -6.91 19.80
N THR A 29 11.52 -6.07 20.78
CA THR A 29 10.21 -5.41 20.84
C THR A 29 10.13 -4.30 19.80
N ILE A 30 8.92 -3.81 19.48
CA ILE A 30 8.75 -2.72 18.51
C ILE A 30 9.59 -1.49 18.90
N ALA A 31 9.70 -1.21 20.21
CA ALA A 31 10.49 -0.10 20.75
C ALA A 31 12.01 -0.24 20.48
N ASP A 32 12.51 -1.45 20.23
CA ASP A 32 13.92 -1.73 19.97
C ASP A 32 14.28 -1.67 18.47
N LEU A 33 13.28 -1.45 17.61
CA LEU A 33 13.45 -1.46 16.17
C LEU A 33 13.70 -0.04 15.67
N GLN A 34 14.94 0.22 15.25
CA GLN A 34 15.29 1.46 14.58
C GLN A 34 14.76 1.52 13.14
N THR A 35 14.38 0.38 12.57
CA THR A 35 13.99 0.27 11.16
C THR A 35 12.89 -0.76 10.97
N VAL A 36 12.00 -0.47 10.02
CA VAL A 36 11.06 -1.44 9.43
C VAL A 36 11.45 -1.63 7.98
N GLY A 37 11.47 -2.88 7.51
CA GLY A 37 11.84 -3.20 6.13
C GLY A 37 10.79 -4.07 5.46
N ILE A 38 10.61 -3.92 4.16
CA ILE A 38 9.83 -4.84 3.33
C ILE A 38 10.73 -5.45 2.26
N ARG A 39 10.59 -6.75 2.02
CA ARG A 39 11.27 -7.45 0.93
C ARG A 39 10.28 -7.71 -0.19
N LEU A 40 10.60 -7.18 -1.36
CA LEU A 40 9.82 -7.32 -2.58
C LEU A 40 10.66 -8.11 -3.59
N ASN A 41 10.03 -9.00 -4.34
CA ASN A 41 10.62 -9.47 -5.59
C ASN A 41 10.41 -8.43 -6.72
N LYS A 42 10.96 -8.74 -7.90
CA LYS A 42 10.88 -7.85 -9.07
C LYS A 42 9.44 -7.45 -9.42
N GLU A 43 8.52 -8.40 -9.47
CA GLU A 43 7.14 -8.16 -9.90
C GLU A 43 6.38 -7.33 -8.87
N GLN A 44 6.54 -7.66 -7.59
CA GLN A 44 5.97 -6.91 -6.46
C GLN A 44 6.48 -5.47 -6.40
N ALA A 45 7.78 -5.27 -6.63
CA ALA A 45 8.39 -3.93 -6.66
C ALA A 45 7.84 -3.09 -7.82
N ILE A 46 7.71 -3.67 -9.02
CA ILE A 46 7.11 -3.01 -10.18
C ILE A 46 5.64 -2.70 -9.91
N HIS A 47 4.89 -3.62 -9.31
CA HIS A 47 3.48 -3.42 -8.99
C HIS A 47 3.31 -2.27 -7.99
N LEU A 48 4.05 -2.28 -6.88
CA LEU A 48 4.03 -1.18 -5.91
C LEU A 48 4.41 0.15 -6.57
N ALA A 49 5.46 0.20 -7.37
CA ALA A 49 5.89 1.42 -8.06
C ALA A 49 4.80 1.98 -8.99
N ARG A 50 4.07 1.13 -9.70
CA ARG A 50 2.95 1.55 -10.56
C ARG A 50 1.79 2.12 -9.76
N VAL A 51 1.46 1.51 -8.62
CA VAL A 51 0.43 2.02 -7.71
C VAL A 51 0.84 3.40 -7.20
N LEU A 52 2.06 3.52 -6.68
CA LEU A 52 2.60 4.78 -6.15
C LEU A 52 2.59 5.88 -7.20
N LEU A 53 3.13 5.62 -8.40
CA LEU A 53 3.17 6.60 -9.49
C LEU A 53 1.78 7.08 -9.92
N ALA A 54 0.77 6.23 -9.81
CA ALA A 54 -0.57 6.61 -10.19
C ALA A 54 -1.27 7.43 -9.12
N VAL A 55 -1.21 7.00 -7.85
CA VAL A 55 -1.89 7.72 -6.77
C VAL A 55 -1.26 9.08 -6.50
N THR A 56 0.06 9.23 -6.68
CA THR A 56 0.75 10.51 -6.49
C THR A 56 0.53 11.54 -7.60
N GLN A 57 -0.25 11.19 -8.64
CA GLN A 57 -0.75 12.19 -9.59
C GLN A 57 -1.92 13.00 -9.02
N GLU A 58 -2.57 12.48 -7.97
CA GLU A 58 -3.74 13.10 -7.34
C GLU A 58 -3.54 13.36 -5.84
N TRP A 59 -2.76 12.52 -5.14
CA TRP A 59 -2.57 12.60 -3.69
C TRP A 59 -1.21 13.21 -3.36
N ASP A 60 -1.22 14.21 -2.47
CA ASP A 60 0.01 14.86 -1.97
C ASP A 60 0.75 14.01 -0.93
N GLU A 61 -0.01 13.28 -0.10
CA GLU A 61 0.52 12.42 0.96
C GLU A 61 0.00 11.00 0.84
N ILE A 62 0.86 10.04 1.15
CA ILE A 62 0.55 8.61 1.08
C ILE A 62 1.08 7.86 2.30
N ASP A 63 0.27 6.94 2.80
CA ASP A 63 0.62 5.97 3.82
C ASP A 63 0.80 4.59 3.18
N ILE A 64 1.92 3.93 3.47
CA ILE A 64 2.19 2.55 3.06
C ILE A 64 2.15 1.66 4.30
N THR A 65 1.12 0.82 4.40
CA THR A 65 0.94 -0.09 5.54
C THR A 65 1.23 -1.52 5.13
N ALA A 66 2.11 -2.20 5.86
CA ALA A 66 2.44 -3.61 5.65
C ALA A 66 1.90 -4.47 6.80
N TYR A 67 1.09 -5.48 6.48
CA TYR A 67 0.39 -6.30 7.47
C TYR A 67 1.22 -7.54 7.83
N ARG A 68 2.12 -7.37 8.80
CA ARG A 68 3.09 -8.42 9.19
C ARG A 68 2.48 -9.74 9.68
N LEU A 69 1.24 -9.72 10.16
CA LEU A 69 0.53 -10.90 10.68
C LEU A 69 -0.44 -11.52 9.66
N GLU A 70 -0.68 -10.84 8.53
CA GLU A 70 -1.62 -11.30 7.49
C GLU A 70 -0.87 -11.99 6.36
N ARG A 71 -0.35 -13.19 6.66
CA ARG A 71 0.30 -14.03 5.67
C ARG A 71 -0.74 -14.79 4.84
N ARG A 72 -0.68 -14.64 3.52
CA ARG A 72 -1.53 -15.35 2.57
C ARG A 72 -1.13 -16.82 2.50
N GLN A 73 -2.10 -17.72 2.60
CA GLN A 73 -1.84 -19.17 2.60
C GLN A 73 -1.38 -19.70 1.24
N GLU A 74 -1.89 -19.12 0.15
CA GLU A 74 -1.65 -19.60 -1.23
C GLU A 74 -0.20 -19.45 -1.68
N ASP A 75 0.42 -18.30 -1.38
CA ASP A 75 1.75 -17.92 -1.88
C ASP A 75 2.72 -17.46 -0.76
N GLY A 76 2.26 -17.45 0.49
CA GLY A 76 3.06 -17.06 1.64
C GLY A 76 3.41 -15.58 1.72
N THR A 77 2.80 -14.72 0.89
CA THR A 77 3.08 -13.27 0.83
C THR A 77 2.28 -12.48 1.87
N PHE A 78 2.71 -11.25 2.13
CA PHE A 78 2.08 -10.34 3.09
C PHE A 78 1.42 -9.17 2.36
N LYS A 79 0.31 -8.66 2.90
CA LYS A 79 -0.44 -7.55 2.33
C LYS A 79 0.29 -6.21 2.52
N ILE A 80 0.28 -5.40 1.46
CA ILE A 80 0.59 -3.97 1.53
C ILE A 80 -0.63 -3.19 1.06
N THR A 81 -0.96 -2.11 1.75
CA THR A 81 -1.93 -1.11 1.30
C THR A 81 -1.27 0.25 1.12
N VAL A 82 -1.77 0.99 0.15
CA VAL A 82 -1.41 2.40 -0.08
C VAL A 82 -2.69 3.21 0.12
N THR A 83 -2.68 4.13 1.07
CA THR A 83 -3.83 4.96 1.44
C THR A 83 -3.40 6.42 1.55
N SER A 84 -4.36 7.33 1.67
CA SER A 84 -4.11 8.73 2.00
C SER A 84 -5.15 9.17 3.03
N LEU A 85 -4.78 10.07 3.92
CA LEU A 85 -5.72 10.72 4.83
C LEU A 85 -6.50 11.77 4.03
N ILE A 86 -7.81 11.57 3.92
CA ILE A 86 -8.68 12.55 3.29
C ILE A 86 -9.15 13.49 4.40
N GLU A 87 -8.83 14.79 4.31
CA GLU A 87 -9.53 15.79 5.12
C GLU A 87 -10.99 15.80 4.66
N VAL A 88 -11.87 15.21 5.47
CA VAL A 88 -13.31 15.39 5.30
C VAL A 88 -13.59 16.83 5.69
N GLN A 89 -13.63 17.74 4.71
CA GLN A 89 -14.21 19.05 4.92
C GLN A 89 -15.64 18.81 5.41
N GLY A 90 -15.89 19.18 6.67
CA GLY A 90 -17.22 19.08 7.24
C GLY A 90 -18.19 19.84 6.35
N ASP A 91 -19.32 19.19 6.03
CA ASP A 91 -20.46 19.84 5.40
C ASP A 91 -20.75 21.15 6.15
N GLU A 92 -20.41 22.28 5.54
CA GLU A 92 -21.09 23.54 5.83
C GLU A 92 -22.54 23.34 5.42
N THR A 93 -23.31 22.71 6.30
CA THR A 93 -24.77 22.75 6.26
C THR A 93 -25.18 24.16 6.65
N GLY A 94 -25.08 25.05 5.67
CA GLY A 94 -25.97 26.19 5.58
C GLY A 94 -27.34 25.68 5.17
N ALA A 95 -28.31 25.74 6.09
CA ALA A 95 -29.71 25.98 5.78
C ALA A 95 -30.50 26.29 7.07
N ASP A 96 -30.88 27.57 7.15
CA ASP A 96 -31.95 28.24 7.91
C ASP A 96 -31.95 28.29 9.46
#